data_AF-A0A9E4XSP2-F1
#
_entry.id   AF-A0A9E4XSP2-F1
#
_cell.length_a   1.000
_cell.length_b   1.000
_cell.length_c   1.000
_cell.angle_alpha   90.00
_cell.angle_beta   90.00
_cell.angle_gamma   90.00
#
_symmetry.space_group_name_H-M   'P 1'
#
loop_
_entity.id
_entity.type
_entity.pdbx_description
1 polymer ?
#
loop_
_entity_poly.entity_id
_entity_poly.type
_entity_poly.pdbx_seq_one_letter_code
_entity_poly.pdbx_strand_id
1 'polypeptide(L)' 'MRLEARKYLFDIERAAGLVAQFTAGKEFADYEQEDMLRSAVERQFEVIGEALAQLSKLDSVLTSRITGYRRI' A
#
# COMPACT_ATOMS: atom_id res chain seq x y z
N MET A 1 0.76 21.59 1.14
CA MET A 1 0.52 20.24 0.59
C MET A 1 -0.83 20.23 -0.11
N ARG A 2 -0.88 19.82 -1.38
CA ARG A 2 -2.11 19.74 -2.20
C ARG A 2 -3.09 18.70 -1.62
N LEU A 3 -4.40 18.88 -1.80
CA LEU A 3 -5.43 17.99 -1.24
C LEU A 3 -5.32 16.58 -1.82
N GLU A 4 -4.99 16.48 -3.10
CA GLU A 4 -4.80 15.24 -3.84
C GLU A 4 -3.61 14.45 -3.29
N ALA A 5 -2.50 15.12 -2.94
CA ALA A 5 -1.35 14.47 -2.32
C ALA A 5 -1.70 13.89 -0.94
N ARG A 6 -2.52 14.60 -0.14
CA ARG A 6 -3.03 14.09 1.14
C ARG A 6 -3.89 12.85 0.96
N LYS A 7 -4.74 12.85 -0.07
CA LYS A 7 -5.59 11.71 -0.40
C LYS A 7 -4.74 10.46 -0.69
N TYR A 8 -3.73 10.57 -1.56
CA TYR A 8 -2.90 9.41 -1.89
C TYR A 8 -2.11 8.90 -0.67
N LEU A 9 -1.57 9.80 0.16
CA LEU A 9 -0.92 9.39 1.42
C LEU A 9 -1.89 8.67 2.37
N PHE A 10 -3.13 9.14 2.45
CA PHE A 10 -4.17 8.49 3.25
C PHE A 10 -4.55 7.11 2.70
N ASP A 11 -4.69 6.98 1.38
CA ASP A 11 -4.98 5.70 0.73
C ASP A 11 -3.85 4.68 0.99
N ILE A 12 -2.59 5.12 0.94
CA ILE A 12 -1.40 4.30 1.27
C ILE A 12 -1.44 3.87 2.74
N GLU A 13 -1.62 4.81 3.67
CA GLU A 13 -1.66 4.52 5.11
C GLU A 13 -2.77 3.53 5.44
N ARG A 14 -3.97 3.74 4.87
CA ARG A 14 -5.13 2.88 5.08
C ARG A 14 -4.89 1.47 4.54
N ALA A 15 -4.38 1.35 3.31
CA ALA A 15 -4.11 0.04 2.70
C ALA A 15 -3.04 -0.73 3.48
N ALA A 16 -1.96 -0.05 3.92
CA ALA A 16 -0.93 -0.66 4.75
C ALA A 16 -1.50 -1.13 6.11
N GLY A 17 -2.38 -0.34 6.72
CA GLY A 17 -3.09 -0.73 7.95
C GLY A 17 -3.97 -1.97 7.76
N LEU A 18 -4.66 -2.08 6.62
CA LEU A 18 -5.46 -3.27 6.29
C LEU A 18 -4.59 -4.51 6.08
N VAL A 19 -3.44 -4.39 5.40
CA VAL A 19 -2.48 -5.51 5.27
C VAL A 19 -2.06 -6.00 6.66
N ALA A 20 -1.64 -5.08 7.54
CA ALA A 20 -1.23 -5.42 8.90
C ALA A 20 -2.37 -6.08 9.71
N GLN A 21 -3.62 -5.65 9.49
CA GLN A 21 -4.79 -6.24 10.14
C GLN A 21 -5.09 -7.65 9.61
N PHE A 22 -5.02 -7.87 8.30
CA PHE A 22 -5.32 -9.16 7.68
C PHE A 22 -4.29 -10.22 8.04
N THR A 23 -3.03 -9.83 8.16
CA THR A 23 -1.92 -10.74 8.50
C THR A 23 -1.65 -10.85 10.00
N ALA A 24 -2.39 -10.13 10.85
CA ALA A 24 -2.21 -10.16 12.30
C ALA A 24 -2.42 -11.58 12.85
N GLY A 25 -1.39 -12.14 13.48
CA GLY A 25 -1.42 -13.48 14.06
C GLY A 25 -1.44 -14.61 13.02
N LYS A 26 -1.19 -14.32 11.74
CA LYS A 26 -1.05 -15.30 10.67
C LYS A 26 0.42 -15.57 10.39
N GLU A 27 0.75 -16.83 10.15
CA GLU A 27 2.04 -17.22 9.59
C GLU A 27 2.02 -17.15 8.06
N PHE A 28 3.21 -17.20 7.44
CA PHE A 28 3.31 -17.21 5.99
C PHE A 28 2.63 -18.44 5.37
N ALA A 29 2.66 -19.59 6.05
CA ALA A 29 1.96 -20.79 5.60
C ALA A 29 0.43 -20.59 5.54
N ASP A 30 -0.15 -19.82 6.47
CA ASP A 30 -1.57 -19.47 6.44
C ASP A 30 -1.88 -18.58 5.22
N TYR A 31 -1.02 -17.59 4.96
CA TYR A 31 -1.12 -16.74 3.77
C TYR A 31 -1.07 -17.54 2.46
N GLU A 32 -0.20 -18.54 2.36
CA GLU A 32 -0.08 -19.37 1.15
C GLU A 32 -1.31 -20.27 0.93
N GLN A 33 -1.94 -20.74 2.00
CA GLN A 33 -3.06 -21.69 1.95
C GLN A 33 -4.42 -21.00 1.89
N GLU A 34 -4.53 -19.75 2.34
CA GLU A 34 -5.78 -18.99 2.35
C GLU A 34 -5.88 -18.04 1.15
N ASP A 35 -6.53 -18.51 0.07
CA ASP A 35 -6.70 -17.74 -1.17
C ASP A 35 -7.36 -16.36 -0.95
N MET A 36 -8.31 -16.28 -0.02
CA MET A 36 -8.96 -15.01 0.32
C MET A 36 -8.02 -14.04 1.03
N LEU A 37 -7.15 -14.54 1.93
CA LEU A 37 -6.15 -13.73 2.61
C LEU A 37 -5.12 -13.21 1.61
N ARG A 38 -4.61 -14.09 0.74
CA ARG A 38 -3.70 -13.71 -0.34
C ARG A 38 -4.29 -12.64 -1.25
N SER A 39 -5.51 -12.88 -1.75
CA SER A 39 -6.20 -11.93 -2.62
C SER A 39 -6.45 -10.57 -1.95
N ALA A 40 -6.81 -10.56 -0.66
CA ALA A 40 -7.03 -9.33 0.09
C ALA A 40 -5.75 -8.51 0.26
N VAL A 41 -4.63 -9.18 0.59
CA VAL A 41 -3.31 -8.56 0.77
C VAL A 41 -2.77 -8.04 -0.57
N GLU A 42 -2.80 -8.84 -1.63
CA GLU A 42 -2.38 -8.44 -2.98
C GLU A 42 -3.15 -7.21 -3.45
N ARG A 43 -4.46 -7.18 -3.24
CA ARG A 43 -5.29 -6.02 -3.58
C ARG A 43 -4.87 -4.75 -2.82
N GLN A 44 -4.48 -4.85 -1.55
CA GLN A 44 -3.99 -3.67 -0.82
C GLN A 44 -2.64 -3.20 -1.36
N PHE A 45 -1.74 -4.11 -1.76
CA PHE A 45 -0.49 -3.74 -2.41
C PHE A 45 -0.71 -3.04 -3.76
N GLU A 46 -1.69 -3.47 -4.56
CA GLU A 46 -2.08 -2.76 -5.78
C GLU A 46 -2.54 -1.32 -5.49
N VAL A 47 -3.36 -1.13 -4.44
CA VAL A 47 -3.82 0.20 -4.02
C VAL A 47 -2.64 1.09 -3.60
N ILE A 48 -1.69 0.54 -2.84
CA ILE A 48 -0.47 1.27 -2.45
C ILE A 48 0.34 1.66 -3.70
N GLY A 49 0.56 0.72 -4.61
CA GLY A 49 1.32 0.96 -5.85
C GLY A 49 0.68 2.02 -6.73
N GLU A 50 -0.64 1.96 -6.92
CA GLU A 50 -1.39 2.97 -7.69
C GLU A 50 -1.30 4.34 -7.03
N ALA A 51 -1.53 4.43 -5.72
CA ALA A 51 -1.46 5.69 -4.99
C ALA A 51 -0.05 6.30 -5.02
N LEU A 52 1.01 5.48 -4.91
CA LEU A 52 2.40 5.92 -5.05
C LEU A 52 2.70 6.41 -6.46
N ALA A 53 2.21 5.71 -7.50
CA ALA A 53 2.41 6.14 -8.88
C ALA A 53 1.73 7.50 -9.15
N GLN A 54 0.53 7.72 -8.60
CA GLN A 54 -0.15 9.01 -8.73
C GLN A 54 0.52 10.11 -7.90
N LEU A 55 0.94 9.81 -6.67
CA LEU A 55 1.69 10.74 -5.83
C LEU A 55 3.01 11.15 -6.50
N SER A 56 3.72 10.21 -7.13
CA SER A 56 4.99 10.49 -7.84
C SER A 56 4.80 11.42 -9.03
N LYS A 57 3.66 11.35 -9.73
CA LYS A 57 3.31 12.26 -10.83
C LYS A 57 2.96 13.65 -10.32
N LEU A 58 2.32 13.73 -9.16
CA LEU A 58 1.85 14.98 -8.56
C LEU A 58 2.97 15.75 -7.84
N ASP A 59 3.79 15.03 -7.07
CA ASP A 59 4.84 15.58 -6.23
C ASP A 59 5.97 14.54 -6.03
N SER A 60 6.96 14.60 -6.92
CA SER A 60 8.11 13.70 -6.89
C SER A 60 9.04 13.95 -5.70
N VAL A 61 9.07 15.17 -5.15
CA VAL A 61 9.88 15.54 -3.98
C VAL A 61 9.25 14.95 -2.72
N LEU A 62 7.93 14.98 -2.60
CA LEU A 62 7.22 14.31 -1.51
C LEU A 62 7.37 12.80 -1.60
N THR A 63 7.21 12.22 -2.80
CA THR A 63 7.30 10.77 -2.99
C THR A 63 8.70 10.22 -2.75
N SER A 64 9.75 10.98 -3.08
CA SER A 64 11.15 10.56 -2.84
C SER A 64 11.50 10.39 -1.36
N ARG A 65 10.66 10.90 -0.44
CA ARG A 65 10.78 10.66 1.00
C ARG A 65 10.30 9.27 1.42
N ILE A 66 9.54 8.59 0.57
CA ILE A 66 9.13 7.20 0.77
C ILE A 66 10.21 6.31 0.18
N THR A 67 10.98 5.64 1.04
CA THR A 67 12.10 4.81 0.60
C THR A 67 11.58 3.60 -0.18
N GLY A 68 12.21 3.28 -1.31
CA GLY A 68 11.88 2.09 -2.09
C GLY A 68 10.57 2.16 -2.89
N TYR A 69 9.92 3.32 -2.98
CA TYR A 69 8.61 3.49 -3.64
C TYR A 69 8.54 3.02 -5.12
N ARG A 70 9.68 2.84 -5.78
CA ARG A 70 9.78 2.33 -7.17
C ARG A 70 9.82 0.80 -7.27
N ARG A 71 9.81 0.09 -6.14
CA ARG A 71 9.90 -1.38 -6.07
C ARG A 71 8.60 -2.06 -5.64
N ILE A 72 7.55 -1.26 -5.42
CA ILE A 72 6.20 -1.70 -5.09
C ILE A 72 5.42 -1.84 -6.40
#